data_AF-M1B949-F1
#
_entry.id   AF-M1B949-F1
#
_cell.length_a   1.000
_cell.length_b   1.000
_cell.length_c   1.000
_cell.angle_alpha   90.00
_cell.angle_beta   90.00
_cell.angle_gamma   90.00
#
_symmetry.space_group_name_H-M   'P 1'
#
loop_
_entity.id
_entity.type
_entity.pdbx_description
1 polymer ?
#
loop_
_entity_poly.entity_id
_entity_poly.type
_entity_poly.pdbx_seq_one_letter_code
_entity_poly.pdbx_strand_id
1 'polypeptide(L)'
;MSKWDMNTMFLSLDPSTIGVPSPALDFLPEVVKILSSCNGLLLCQGLEKYYVCNPATKNWKILPPPRYYHGDEPAIVLAFEPSLRNIEAYYHVICAFPMLDQPIIGFEIYSSESDSWSCSSADCSDLENPCLVGGGLFMKGVAYYETKSNEVLAFDVKEEIPAIISLPVQVGRDGSLTQMDGELSYVTASNECENVFLIDIYQGMEMNLKRSVSINLGPKRSLTYACKVLPCVNSDAVAIQVREHIYLYHIREQKVESIASPNAFGSAKKFLPYINSLANATLN
;
A
#
# COMPACT_ATOMS: atom_id res chain seq x y z
N MET A 1 13.34 16.94 19.56
CA MET A 1 14.16 15.77 19.16
C MET A 1 13.26 14.55 19.13
N SER A 2 12.49 14.38 18.05
CA SER A 2 11.65 13.21 17.83
C SER A 2 12.52 12.05 17.35
N LYS A 3 12.37 10.88 17.97
CA LYS A 3 12.97 9.62 17.48
C LYS A 3 12.42 9.36 16.08
N TRP A 4 13.28 9.44 15.06
CA TRP A 4 12.91 9.04 13.71
C TRP A 4 12.75 7.53 13.64
N ASP A 5 11.70 7.11 12.94
CA ASP A 5 11.09 5.80 13.05
C ASP A 5 11.63 4.85 11.98
N MET A 6 12.37 3.80 12.38
CA MET A 6 12.89 2.75 11.48
C MET A 6 11.81 1.70 11.13
N ASN A 7 10.57 2.12 10.88
CA ASN A 7 9.39 1.23 10.96
C ASN A 7 8.86 0.69 9.62
N THR A 8 9.59 0.82 8.51
CA THR A 8 9.21 0.16 7.25
C THR A 8 10.11 -1.04 6.98
N MET A 9 9.51 -2.22 6.85
CA MET A 9 10.20 -3.45 6.42
C MET A 9 9.60 -3.95 5.11
N PHE A 10 10.47 -4.39 4.21
CA PHE A 10 10.08 -5.10 3.00
C PHE A 10 9.80 -6.55 3.33
N LEU A 11 8.63 -7.04 2.92
CA LEU A 11 8.37 -8.47 2.85
C LEU A 11 8.36 -8.83 1.36
N SER A 12 9.48 -9.36 0.86
CA SER A 12 9.48 -10.00 -0.46
C SER A 12 8.90 -11.39 -0.29
N LEU A 13 7.73 -11.61 -0.87
CA LEU A 13 7.00 -12.88 -0.83
C LEU A 13 7.36 -13.81 -2.00
N ASP A 14 8.11 -13.30 -2.98
CA ASP A 14 8.53 -14.05 -4.16
C ASP A 14 10.05 -14.22 -4.16
N PRO A 15 10.57 -15.46 -3.94
CA PRO A 15 12.00 -15.77 -3.96
C PRO A 15 12.70 -15.42 -5.29
N SER A 16 11.95 -15.25 -6.38
CA SER A 16 12.47 -14.89 -7.70
C SER A 16 12.59 -13.38 -7.92
N THR A 17 11.99 -12.56 -7.05
CA THR A 17 12.12 -11.10 -7.10
C THR A 17 13.38 -10.64 -6.38
N ILE A 18 14.15 -9.75 -7.01
CA ILE A 18 15.25 -9.04 -6.33
C ILE A 18 14.55 -8.07 -5.37
N GLY A 19 14.46 -8.45 -4.09
CA GLY A 19 14.04 -7.55 -3.02
C GLY A 19 14.91 -6.29 -2.98
N VAL A 20 14.55 -5.31 -2.15
CA VAL A 20 15.32 -4.05 -2.11
C VAL A 20 16.79 -4.32 -1.74
N PRO A 21 17.77 -4.03 -2.64
CA PRO A 21 19.16 -4.45 -2.46
C PRO A 21 19.84 -3.86 -1.23
N SER A 22 19.40 -2.68 -0.78
CA SER A 22 19.72 -2.10 0.51
C SER A 22 18.43 -1.63 1.20
N PRO A 23 17.89 -2.39 2.17
CA PRO A 23 16.68 -2.02 2.90
C PRO A 23 16.77 -0.65 3.60
N ALA A 24 18.00 -0.19 3.89
CA ALA A 24 18.27 1.08 4.55
C ALA A 24 18.23 2.29 3.61
N LEU A 25 18.22 2.07 2.29
CA LEU A 25 18.22 3.13 1.26
C LEU A 25 19.34 4.19 1.46
N ASP A 26 20.53 3.77 1.92
CA ASP A 26 21.67 4.65 2.28
C ASP A 26 22.20 5.56 1.15
N PHE A 27 21.71 5.38 -0.08
CA PHE A 27 22.03 6.22 -1.24
C PHE A 27 21.19 7.51 -1.29
N LEU A 28 20.14 7.62 -0.47
CA LEU A 28 19.36 8.83 -0.29
C LEU A 28 20.09 9.82 0.63
N PRO A 29 19.85 11.14 0.49
CA PRO A 29 20.60 12.17 1.23
C PRO A 29 20.24 12.24 2.73
N GLU A 30 19.16 11.59 3.15
CA GLU A 30 18.66 11.57 4.52
C GLU A 30 17.92 10.25 4.81
N VAL A 31 17.59 10.03 6.08
CA VAL A 31 16.72 8.93 6.49
C VAL A 31 15.29 9.24 6.02
N VAL A 32 14.65 8.28 5.35
CA VAL A 32 13.32 8.47 4.78
C VAL A 32 12.33 7.41 5.25
N LYS A 33 11.04 7.77 5.25
CA LYS A 33 9.91 6.85 5.34
C LYS A 33 9.48 6.45 3.93
N ILE A 34 9.21 5.18 3.67
CA ILE A 34 8.65 4.74 2.39
C ILE A 34 7.13 4.83 2.46
N LEU A 35 6.52 5.45 1.46
CA LEU A 35 5.09 5.74 1.42
C LEU A 35 4.35 4.87 0.41
N SER A 36 4.97 4.58 -0.74
CA SER A 36 4.36 3.82 -1.81
C SER A 36 5.43 3.13 -2.65
N SER A 37 5.04 2.09 -3.38
CA SER A 37 5.88 1.33 -4.30
C SER A 37 5.07 1.03 -5.55
N CYS A 38 5.70 1.11 -6.72
CA CYS A 38 5.06 0.74 -7.98
C CYS A 38 6.10 0.36 -9.03
N ASN A 39 5.99 -0.86 -9.57
CA ASN A 39 6.83 -1.36 -10.66
C ASN A 39 8.34 -1.07 -10.51
N GLY A 40 8.89 -1.39 -9.33
CA GLY A 40 10.31 -1.23 -9.00
C GLY A 40 10.71 0.14 -8.45
N LEU A 41 9.88 1.17 -8.61
CA LEU A 41 10.09 2.48 -8.00
C LEU A 41 9.52 2.54 -6.57
N LEU A 42 10.14 3.37 -5.74
CA LEU A 42 9.68 3.72 -4.41
C LEU A 42 9.41 5.22 -4.32
N LEU A 43 8.33 5.57 -3.62
CA LEU A 43 8.08 6.91 -3.13
C LEU A 43 8.45 6.98 -1.66
N CYS A 44 9.28 7.95 -1.31
CA CYS A 44 9.79 8.15 0.04
C CYS A 44 9.55 9.58 0.52
N GLN A 45 9.51 9.77 1.83
CA GLN A 45 9.36 11.05 2.51
C GLN A 45 10.53 11.25 3.47
N GLY A 46 11.31 12.30 3.24
CA GLY A 46 12.27 12.83 4.19
C GLY A 46 11.61 13.81 5.15
N LEU A 47 12.37 14.75 5.70
CA LEU A 47 11.84 15.69 6.68
C LEU A 47 10.74 16.62 6.11
N GLU A 48 10.95 17.16 4.91
CA GLU A 48 10.04 18.14 4.27
C GLU A 48 9.83 17.86 2.78
N LYS A 49 10.34 16.73 2.29
CA LYS A 49 10.48 16.48 0.85
C LYS A 49 10.09 15.08 0.49
N TYR A 50 9.51 14.94 -0.70
CA TYR A 50 9.30 13.65 -1.32
C TYR A 50 10.46 13.31 -2.24
N TYR A 51 10.81 12.03 -2.26
CA TYR A 51 11.80 11.44 -3.14
C TYR A 51 11.14 10.30 -3.90
N VAL A 52 11.43 10.20 -5.19
CA VAL A 52 11.19 8.96 -5.94
C VAL A 52 12.54 8.34 -6.23
N CYS A 53 12.68 7.05 -5.92
CA CYS A 53 13.93 6.34 -6.15
C CYS A 53 13.74 4.98 -6.81
N ASN A 54 14.76 4.56 -7.52
CA ASN A 54 14.92 3.20 -8.02
C ASN A 54 16.01 2.51 -7.18
N PRO A 55 15.65 1.60 -6.25
CA PRO A 55 16.63 0.94 -5.40
C PRO A 55 17.62 0.03 -6.16
N ALA A 56 17.27 -0.45 -7.35
CA ALA A 56 18.13 -1.30 -8.16
C ALA A 56 19.30 -0.52 -8.77
N THR A 57 19.03 0.72 -9.22
CA THR A 57 20.04 1.60 -9.83
C THR A 57 20.64 2.58 -8.83
N LYS A 58 20.05 2.72 -7.63
CA LYS A 58 20.36 3.73 -6.61
C LYS A 58 20.17 5.17 -7.08
N ASN A 59 19.46 5.35 -8.20
CA ASN A 59 19.07 6.67 -8.69
C ASN A 59 17.86 7.17 -7.90
N TRP A 60 17.83 8.48 -7.66
CA TRP A 60 16.72 9.14 -6.99
C TRP A 60 16.53 10.55 -7.52
N LYS A 61 15.30 11.06 -7.38
CA LYS A 61 14.90 12.41 -7.72
C LYS A 61 14.14 13.00 -6.54
N ILE A 62 14.46 14.24 -6.21
CA ILE A 62 13.71 15.05 -5.26
C ILE A 62 12.54 15.68 -5.99
N LEU A 63 11.34 15.60 -5.42
CA LEU A 63 10.18 16.27 -6.00
C LEU A 63 10.16 17.74 -5.58
N PRO A 64 9.66 18.65 -6.42
CA PRO A 64 9.34 20.01 -5.99
C PRO A 64 8.35 19.97 -4.81
N PRO A 65 8.29 21.00 -3.97
CA PRO A 65 7.36 21.04 -2.85
C PRO A 65 5.91 21.01 -3.36
N PRO A 66 5.01 20.23 -2.72
CA PRO A 66 3.58 20.26 -3.03
C PRO A 66 2.97 21.63 -2.66
N ARG A 67 1.85 21.97 -3.29
CA ARG A 67 1.11 23.21 -2.99
C ARG A 67 0.25 23.05 -1.75
N TYR A 68 -0.20 21.83 -1.46
CA TYR A 68 -1.05 21.53 -0.31
C TYR A 68 -0.32 20.69 0.72
N TYR A 69 -0.76 20.81 1.98
CA TYR A 69 -0.28 19.95 3.06
C TYR A 69 -1.00 18.60 2.99
N HIS A 70 -0.23 17.51 2.88
CA HIS A 70 -0.76 16.15 2.72
C HIS A 70 -0.94 15.38 4.04
N GLY A 71 -0.64 16.00 5.19
CA GLY A 71 -0.68 15.32 6.49
C GLY A 71 0.60 14.54 6.84
N ASP A 72 0.70 14.10 8.10
CA ASP A 72 1.83 13.29 8.60
C ASP A 72 1.80 11.85 8.07
N GLU A 73 0.60 11.35 7.75
CA GLU A 73 0.37 10.03 7.17
C GLU A 73 -0.39 10.18 5.84
N PRO A 74 0.27 10.68 4.78
CA PRO A 74 -0.40 11.08 3.56
C PRO A 74 -1.02 9.88 2.84
N ALA A 75 -2.25 10.04 2.35
CA ALA A 75 -2.91 9.11 1.45
C ALA A 75 -2.37 9.34 0.03
N ILE A 76 -1.25 8.67 -0.27
CA ILE A 76 -0.43 8.96 -1.43
C ILE A 76 -0.05 7.69 -2.17
N VAL A 77 -0.09 7.77 -3.50
CA VAL A 77 0.12 6.66 -4.41
C VAL A 77 1.16 7.04 -5.45
N LEU A 78 2.15 6.17 -5.66
CA LEU A 78 3.05 6.24 -6.80
C LEU A 78 2.41 5.47 -7.97
N ALA A 79 2.19 6.14 -9.08
CA ALA A 79 1.65 5.56 -10.30
C ALA A 79 2.75 5.47 -11.35
N PHE A 80 3.22 4.25 -11.62
CA PHE A 80 4.25 4.00 -12.62
C PHE A 80 3.86 2.76 -13.43
N GLU A 81 3.34 2.95 -14.64
CA GLU A 81 3.00 1.88 -15.59
C GLU A 81 3.84 2.00 -16.87
N PRO A 82 5.11 1.59 -16.81
CA PRO A 82 6.01 1.61 -17.96
C PRO A 82 5.49 0.68 -19.05
N SER A 83 5.23 1.24 -20.23
CA SER A 83 4.83 0.47 -21.39
C SER A 83 6.04 0.12 -22.25
N LEU A 84 6.08 -1.09 -22.81
CA LEU A 84 7.13 -1.50 -23.77
C LEU A 84 7.17 -0.63 -25.04
N ARG A 85 6.13 0.19 -25.24
CA ARG A 85 5.96 1.07 -26.41
C ARG A 85 6.39 2.50 -26.15
N ASN A 86 6.48 2.91 -24.88
CA ASN A 86 6.91 4.26 -24.51
C ASN A 86 8.42 4.24 -24.24
N ILE A 87 9.15 5.06 -24.99
CA ILE A 87 10.60 5.26 -24.84
C ILE A 87 10.89 6.03 -23.53
N GLU A 88 9.94 6.86 -23.08
CA GLU A 88 10.02 7.63 -21.84
C GLU A 88 9.01 7.09 -20.83
N ALA A 89 9.51 6.72 -19.65
CA ALA A 89 8.70 6.13 -18.60
C ALA A 89 8.39 7.19 -17.54
N TYR A 90 7.31 7.94 -17.76
CA TYR A 90 6.81 8.91 -16.80
C TYR A 90 6.05 8.21 -15.67
N TYR A 91 6.22 8.72 -14.45
CA TYR A 91 5.44 8.39 -13.28
C TYR A 91 4.66 9.60 -12.78
N HIS A 92 3.60 9.31 -12.02
CA HIS A 92 2.82 10.31 -11.30
C HIS A 92 2.84 10.00 -9.79
N VAL A 93 2.69 11.03 -8.98
CA VAL A 93 2.42 10.88 -7.53
C VAL A 93 1.10 11.54 -7.23
N ILE A 94 0.13 10.77 -6.74
CA ILE A 94 -1.24 11.23 -6.51
C ILE A 94 -1.48 11.21 -5.01
N CYS A 95 -1.70 12.40 -4.44
CA CYS A 95 -2.13 12.55 -3.06
C CYS A 95 -3.61 12.88 -3.00
N ALA A 96 -4.38 12.07 -2.29
CA ALA A 96 -5.71 12.42 -1.83
C ALA A 96 -5.58 13.11 -0.46
N PHE A 97 -6.23 14.26 -0.28
CA PHE A 97 -6.12 15.01 0.97
C PHE A 97 -7.45 15.67 1.35
N PRO A 98 -7.79 15.72 2.65
CA PRO A 98 -8.98 16.42 3.10
C PRO A 98 -8.80 17.93 2.91
N MET A 99 -9.79 18.59 2.32
CA MET A 99 -9.83 20.04 2.27
C MET A 99 -10.15 20.59 3.66
N LEU A 100 -9.42 21.64 4.07
CA LEU A 100 -9.59 22.24 5.39
C LEU A 100 -11.03 22.68 5.62
N ASP A 101 -11.58 22.29 6.78
CA ASP A 101 -12.93 22.62 7.25
C ASP A 101 -14.07 22.20 6.31
N GLN A 102 -13.83 21.27 5.38
CA GLN A 102 -14.83 20.75 4.45
C GLN A 102 -14.81 19.22 4.44
N PRO A 103 -15.97 18.55 4.33
CA PRO A 103 -16.03 17.10 4.19
C PRO A 103 -15.73 16.67 2.74
N ILE A 104 -14.67 17.22 2.15
CA ILE A 104 -14.31 17.06 0.74
C ILE A 104 -12.87 16.55 0.66
N ILE A 105 -12.64 15.55 -0.18
CA ILE A 105 -11.30 15.09 -0.55
C ILE A 105 -10.90 15.72 -1.88
N GLY A 106 -9.79 16.46 -1.88
CA GLY A 106 -9.13 16.94 -3.10
C GLY A 106 -7.97 16.04 -3.52
N PHE A 107 -7.48 16.24 -4.75
CA PHE A 107 -6.37 15.48 -5.31
C PHE A 107 -5.27 16.40 -5.82
N GLU A 108 -4.03 16.16 -5.39
CA GLU A 108 -2.85 16.82 -5.93
C GLU A 108 -1.97 15.80 -6.64
N ILE A 109 -1.56 16.13 -7.87
CA ILE A 109 -0.87 15.23 -8.77
C ILE A 109 0.47 15.86 -9.15
N TYR A 110 1.57 15.16 -8.86
CA TYR A 110 2.86 15.44 -9.46
C TYR A 110 2.98 14.64 -10.76
N SER A 111 3.38 15.29 -11.84
CA SER A 111 3.82 14.62 -13.07
C SER A 111 5.33 14.77 -13.25
N SER A 112 6.00 13.65 -13.48
CA SER A 112 7.43 13.65 -13.84
C SER A 112 7.70 14.26 -15.21
N GLU A 113 6.71 14.28 -16.11
CA GLU A 113 6.82 14.88 -17.44
C GLU A 113 6.94 16.40 -17.38
N SER A 114 6.09 17.04 -16.57
CA SER A 114 6.09 18.50 -16.37
C SER A 114 6.94 18.96 -15.19
N ASP A 115 7.53 18.02 -14.45
CA ASP A 115 8.25 18.21 -13.18
C ASP A 115 7.55 19.19 -12.23
N SER A 116 6.22 19.03 -12.08
CA SER A 116 5.41 19.97 -11.32
C SER A 116 4.16 19.33 -10.72
N TRP A 117 3.68 19.96 -9.64
CA TRP A 117 2.41 19.64 -9.01
C TRP A 117 1.26 20.46 -9.61
N SER A 118 0.13 19.80 -9.84
CA SER A 118 -1.16 20.38 -10.19
C SER A 118 -2.25 19.84 -9.26
N CYS A 119 -3.21 20.69 -8.91
CA CYS A 119 -4.43 20.25 -8.25
C CYS A 119 -5.43 19.80 -9.32
N SER A 120 -6.04 18.63 -9.13
CA SER A 120 -7.18 18.23 -9.95
C SER A 120 -8.35 19.19 -9.72
N SER A 121 -9.16 19.42 -10.76
CA SER A 121 -10.45 20.10 -10.60
C SER A 121 -11.53 19.19 -10.04
N ALA A 122 -11.29 17.89 -9.95
CA ALA A 122 -12.20 16.94 -9.35
C ALA A 122 -11.97 16.82 -7.85
N ASP A 123 -13.05 16.52 -7.14
CA ASP A 123 -13.09 16.32 -5.71
C ASP A 123 -14.12 15.24 -5.35
N CYS A 124 -14.04 14.72 -4.13
CA CYS A 124 -15.00 13.74 -3.63
C CYS A 124 -15.65 14.24 -2.33
N SER A 125 -16.95 14.53 -2.42
CA SER A 125 -17.81 14.93 -1.28
C SER A 125 -18.74 13.83 -0.79
N ASP A 126 -18.77 12.69 -1.48
CA ASP A 126 -19.79 11.64 -1.28
C ASP A 126 -19.37 10.58 -0.25
N LEU A 127 -18.15 10.65 0.29
CA LEU A 127 -17.67 9.73 1.34
C LEU A 127 -18.44 9.96 2.64
N GLU A 128 -18.83 8.87 3.31
CA GLU A 128 -19.48 8.96 4.62
C GLU A 128 -18.54 9.59 5.66
N ASN A 129 -17.25 9.26 5.57
CA ASN A 129 -16.20 9.81 6.40
C ASN A 129 -14.94 10.14 5.58
N PRO A 130 -14.57 11.42 5.43
CA PRO A 130 -13.40 11.86 4.66
C PRO A 130 -12.08 11.64 5.41
N CYS A 131 -12.00 10.60 6.26
CA CYS A 131 -10.78 10.21 6.95
C CYS A 131 -10.08 9.08 6.19
N LEU A 132 -8.92 9.37 5.62
CA LEU A 132 -8.08 8.39 4.92
C LEU A 132 -7.10 7.68 5.89
N VAL A 133 -6.73 6.44 5.58
CA VAL A 133 -5.83 5.60 6.41
C VAL A 133 -4.34 5.82 6.06
N GLY A 134 -4.05 6.52 4.96
CA GLY A 134 -2.69 6.86 4.51
C GLY A 134 -2.03 5.76 3.66
N GLY A 135 -1.18 6.16 2.71
CA GLY A 135 -0.74 5.32 1.59
C GLY A 135 -1.85 5.08 0.56
N GLY A 136 -1.69 4.04 -0.24
CA GLY A 136 -2.68 3.58 -1.21
C GLY A 136 -2.11 2.56 -2.17
N LEU A 137 -2.94 2.09 -3.09
CA LEU A 137 -2.61 1.09 -4.10
C LEU A 137 -2.80 1.69 -5.50
N PHE A 138 -1.81 1.54 -6.38
CA PHE A 138 -1.98 1.82 -7.80
C PHE A 138 -2.22 0.52 -8.57
N MET A 139 -3.23 0.50 -9.43
CA MET A 139 -3.48 -0.61 -10.33
C MET A 139 -4.25 -0.17 -11.56
N LYS A 140 -3.73 -0.49 -12.76
CA LYS A 140 -4.44 -0.35 -14.05
C LYS A 140 -4.94 1.09 -14.28
N GLY A 141 -4.08 2.07 -14.01
CA GLY A 141 -4.41 3.49 -14.18
C GLY A 141 -5.23 4.13 -13.06
N VAL A 142 -5.59 3.39 -12.01
CA VAL A 142 -6.42 3.89 -10.91
C VAL A 142 -5.63 3.87 -9.59
N ALA A 143 -5.72 4.96 -8.84
CA ALA A 143 -5.22 5.07 -7.47
C ALA A 143 -6.36 4.76 -6.48
N TYR A 144 -6.10 3.88 -5.52
CA TYR A 144 -7.06 3.45 -4.51
C TYR A 144 -6.58 3.79 -3.10
N TYR A 145 -7.48 4.32 -2.28
CA TYR A 145 -7.21 4.78 -0.92
C TYR A 145 -8.22 4.18 0.05
N GLU A 146 -7.72 3.52 1.09
CA GLU A 146 -8.57 3.03 2.18
C GLU A 146 -9.00 4.21 3.06
N THR A 147 -10.28 4.22 3.43
CA THR A 147 -10.85 5.17 4.38
C THR A 147 -11.00 4.53 5.76
N LYS A 148 -11.31 5.33 6.78
CA LYS A 148 -11.71 4.83 8.11
C LYS A 148 -13.18 4.39 8.15
N SER A 149 -13.92 4.54 7.06
CA SER A 149 -15.25 3.97 6.84
C SER A 149 -15.13 2.64 6.06
N ASN A 150 -16.25 1.97 5.80
CA ASN A 150 -16.28 0.77 4.95
C ASN A 150 -16.27 1.16 3.46
N GLU A 151 -15.36 2.05 3.07
CA GLU A 151 -15.29 2.60 1.72
C GLU A 151 -13.85 2.63 1.23
N VAL A 152 -13.68 2.52 -0.08
CA VAL A 152 -12.42 2.77 -0.78
C VAL A 152 -12.67 3.90 -1.75
N LEU A 153 -11.84 4.94 -1.65
CA LEU A 153 -11.80 6.00 -2.64
C LEU A 153 -10.92 5.55 -3.81
N ALA A 154 -11.49 5.51 -5.01
CA ALA A 154 -10.78 5.28 -6.25
C ALA A 154 -10.65 6.60 -7.01
N PHE A 155 -9.54 6.79 -7.73
CA PHE A 155 -9.29 7.94 -8.57
C PHE A 155 -8.66 7.50 -9.89
N ASP A 156 -9.39 7.70 -10.99
CA ASP A 156 -8.85 7.49 -12.33
C ASP A 156 -7.81 8.58 -12.61
N VAL A 157 -6.55 8.20 -12.76
CA VAL A 157 -5.44 9.17 -12.88
C VAL A 157 -5.47 9.92 -14.22
N LYS A 158 -6.04 9.32 -15.26
CA LYS A 158 -6.03 9.89 -16.62
C LYS A 158 -7.23 10.79 -16.86
N GLU A 159 -8.41 10.32 -16.48
CA GLU A 159 -9.66 11.07 -16.65
C GLU A 159 -9.93 11.99 -15.45
N GLU A 160 -9.17 11.86 -14.36
CA GLU A 160 -9.31 12.61 -13.11
C GLU A 160 -10.71 12.48 -12.49
N ILE A 161 -11.24 11.26 -12.45
CA ILE A 161 -12.59 10.98 -11.94
C ILE A 161 -12.50 10.17 -10.64
N PRO A 162 -13.03 10.71 -9.51
CA PRO A 162 -13.16 9.94 -8.29
C PRO A 162 -14.37 9.01 -8.33
N ALA A 163 -14.26 7.88 -7.65
CA ALA A 163 -15.35 6.93 -7.43
C ALA A 163 -15.25 6.33 -6.03
N ILE A 164 -16.38 5.89 -5.49
CA ILE A 164 -16.45 5.21 -4.19
C ILE A 164 -16.78 3.75 -4.41
N ILE A 165 -16.00 2.88 -3.79
CA ILE A 165 -16.25 1.45 -3.74
C ILE A 165 -16.66 1.10 -2.32
N SER A 166 -17.87 0.58 -2.16
CA SER A 166 -18.33 0.08 -0.86
C SER A 166 -17.63 -1.22 -0.52
N LEU A 167 -17.03 -1.28 0.67
CA LEU A 167 -16.54 -2.51 1.26
C LEU A 167 -17.69 -3.24 1.94
N PRO A 168 -17.65 -4.59 2.02
CA PRO A 168 -18.60 -5.34 2.82
C PRO A 168 -18.58 -4.84 4.27
N VAL A 169 -19.77 -4.58 4.85
CA VAL A 169 -19.91 -4.09 6.23
C VAL A 169 -19.29 -5.09 7.20
N GLN A 170 -18.22 -4.69 7.91
CA GLN A 170 -17.56 -5.57 8.87
C GLN A 170 -17.33 -4.86 10.21
N VAL A 171 -17.88 -5.45 11.28
CA VAL A 171 -17.65 -5.01 12.66
C VAL A 171 -16.31 -5.59 13.13
N GLY A 172 -15.32 -4.71 13.38
CA GLY A 172 -14.10 -5.05 14.11
C GLY A 172 -13.02 -5.83 13.34
N ARG A 173 -12.89 -5.63 12.02
CA ARG A 173 -11.85 -6.30 11.21
C ARG A 173 -10.90 -5.30 10.55
N ASP A 174 -9.60 -5.50 10.75
CA ASP A 174 -8.51 -4.84 10.03
C ASP A 174 -8.29 -5.59 8.70
N GLY A 175 -8.97 -5.15 7.64
CA GLY A 175 -8.72 -5.63 6.28
C GLY A 175 -7.54 -4.91 5.61
N SER A 176 -7.20 -5.35 4.41
CA SER A 176 -6.21 -4.68 3.58
C SER A 176 -6.56 -4.79 2.11
N LEU A 177 -6.48 -3.65 1.42
CA LEU A 177 -6.54 -3.56 -0.03
C LEU A 177 -5.25 -4.10 -0.67
N THR A 178 -5.42 -4.94 -1.69
CA THR A 178 -4.34 -5.67 -2.37
C THR A 178 -4.71 -5.92 -3.82
N GLN A 179 -3.74 -6.43 -4.58
CA GLN A 179 -3.97 -6.98 -5.92
C GLN A 179 -3.79 -8.50 -5.89
N MET A 180 -4.81 -9.24 -6.33
CA MET A 180 -4.78 -10.70 -6.45
C MET A 180 -5.35 -11.13 -7.79
N ASP A 181 -4.67 -12.04 -8.48
CA ASP A 181 -5.03 -12.51 -9.83
C ASP A 181 -5.26 -11.36 -10.85
N GLY A 182 -4.54 -10.24 -10.66
CA GLY A 182 -4.68 -9.04 -11.49
C GLY A 182 -5.96 -8.22 -11.23
N GLU A 183 -6.74 -8.55 -10.22
CA GLU A 183 -7.95 -7.83 -9.81
C GLU A 183 -7.76 -7.10 -8.47
N LEU A 184 -8.48 -5.99 -8.32
CA LEU A 184 -8.59 -5.30 -7.05
C LEU A 184 -9.22 -6.26 -6.04
N SER A 185 -8.57 -6.42 -4.90
CA SER A 185 -9.01 -7.37 -3.89
C SER A 185 -8.94 -6.74 -2.51
N TYR A 186 -9.91 -7.05 -1.66
CA TYR A 186 -9.92 -6.68 -0.25
C TYR A 186 -9.89 -7.95 0.57
N VAL A 187 -8.86 -8.09 1.41
CA VAL A 187 -8.66 -9.29 2.21
C VAL A 187 -8.88 -8.95 3.67
N THR A 188 -9.69 -9.75 4.36
CA THR A 188 -9.92 -9.58 5.79
C THR A 188 -9.54 -10.85 6.54
N ALA A 189 -9.11 -10.66 7.79
CA ALA A 189 -8.81 -11.76 8.69
C ALA A 189 -9.52 -11.51 10.02
N SER A 190 -10.09 -12.57 10.59
CA SER A 190 -10.68 -12.53 11.93
C SER A 190 -10.37 -13.80 12.70
N ASN A 191 -10.14 -13.69 14.01
CA ASN A 191 -9.98 -14.84 14.88
C ASN A 191 -11.35 -15.50 15.09
N GLU A 192 -11.49 -16.77 14.71
CA GLU A 192 -12.71 -17.54 14.95
C GLU A 192 -12.67 -18.23 16.32
N CYS A 193 -11.57 -18.96 16.57
CA CYS A 193 -11.40 -19.75 17.78
C CYS A 193 -9.92 -20.04 18.01
N GLU A 194 -9.38 -19.59 19.14
CA GLU A 194 -7.98 -19.82 19.55
C GLU A 194 -6.97 -19.48 18.43
N ASN A 195 -6.43 -20.51 17.75
CA ASN A 195 -5.44 -20.38 16.69
C ASN A 195 -6.04 -20.52 15.27
N VAL A 196 -7.36 -20.54 15.16
CA VAL A 196 -8.09 -20.61 13.90
C VAL A 196 -8.53 -19.21 13.49
N PHE A 197 -8.14 -18.82 12.27
CA PHE A 197 -8.44 -17.52 11.70
C PHE A 197 -9.19 -17.71 10.38
N LEU A 198 -10.30 -16.99 10.23
CA LEU A 198 -11.04 -16.89 8.97
C LEU A 198 -10.40 -15.82 8.10
N ILE A 199 -10.06 -16.18 6.86
CA ILE A 199 -9.63 -15.25 5.83
C ILE A 199 -10.72 -15.16 4.78
N ASP A 200 -11.26 -13.96 4.57
CA ASP A 200 -12.20 -13.66 3.50
C ASP A 200 -11.50 -12.83 2.41
N ILE A 201 -11.67 -13.22 1.15
CA ILE A 201 -11.10 -12.55 -0.02
C ILE A 201 -12.24 -12.07 -0.89
N TYR A 202 -12.38 -10.75 -0.97
CA TYR A 202 -13.33 -10.05 -1.84
C TYR A 202 -12.59 -9.54 -3.08
N GLN A 203 -13.19 -9.65 -4.26
CA GLN A 203 -12.55 -9.19 -5.50
C GLN A 203 -13.51 -8.46 -6.44
N GLY A 204 -12.92 -7.59 -7.26
CA GLY A 204 -13.62 -6.75 -8.23
C GLY A 204 -14.17 -5.46 -7.63
N MET A 205 -14.71 -4.59 -8.48
CA MET A 205 -15.24 -3.27 -8.05
C MET A 205 -16.49 -3.37 -7.18
N GLU A 206 -17.24 -4.47 -7.29
CA GLU A 206 -18.38 -4.76 -6.41
C GLU A 206 -17.96 -5.43 -5.09
N MET A 207 -16.67 -5.73 -4.91
CA MET A 207 -16.13 -6.41 -3.72
C MET A 207 -16.91 -7.69 -3.36
N ASN A 208 -17.11 -8.56 -4.34
CA ASN A 208 -17.82 -9.82 -4.15
C ASN A 208 -16.93 -10.84 -3.43
N LEU A 209 -17.47 -11.57 -2.45
CA LEU A 209 -16.75 -12.64 -1.75
C LEU A 209 -16.39 -13.77 -2.73
N LYS A 210 -15.10 -13.98 -2.98
CA LYS A 210 -14.59 -15.03 -3.87
C LYS A 210 -14.12 -16.25 -3.12
N ARG A 211 -13.54 -16.06 -1.94
CA ARG A 211 -13.01 -17.15 -1.12
C ARG A 211 -13.17 -16.83 0.36
N SER A 212 -13.48 -17.86 1.13
CA SER A 212 -13.49 -17.83 2.58
C SER A 212 -12.79 -19.11 3.07
N VAL A 213 -11.79 -18.97 3.94
CA VAL A 213 -10.98 -20.11 4.40
C VAL A 213 -10.57 -19.96 5.86
N SER A 214 -10.76 -21.02 6.64
CA SER A 214 -10.25 -21.11 8.00
C SER A 214 -8.85 -21.71 7.98
N ILE A 215 -7.89 -21.01 8.57
CA ILE A 215 -6.50 -21.46 8.70
C ILE A 215 -6.14 -21.67 10.17
N ASN A 216 -5.36 -22.71 10.46
CA ASN A 216 -4.87 -23.00 11.80
C ASN A 216 -3.38 -22.66 11.91
N LEU A 217 -3.02 -21.77 12.83
CA LEU A 217 -1.65 -21.29 13.02
C LEU A 217 -0.80 -22.17 13.97
N GLY A 218 -1.34 -23.33 14.39
CA GLY A 218 -0.65 -24.31 15.23
C GLY A 218 -0.87 -24.12 16.74
N PRO A 219 -0.27 -24.97 17.59
CA PRO A 219 -0.67 -25.18 18.99
C PRO A 219 -0.20 -24.11 20.00
N LYS A 220 -0.01 -22.85 19.59
CA LYS A 220 0.45 -21.79 20.52
C LYS A 220 -0.66 -21.38 21.51
N ARG A 221 -0.26 -20.92 22.71
CA ARG A 221 -1.17 -20.74 23.86
C ARG A 221 -2.38 -19.84 23.57
N SER A 222 -3.55 -20.41 23.88
CA SER A 222 -4.91 -19.87 23.98
C SER A 222 -5.01 -18.45 24.55
N LEU A 223 -5.13 -17.46 23.66
CA LEU A 223 -5.90 -16.22 23.89
C LEU A 223 -6.42 -15.74 22.52
N THR A 224 -7.56 -15.05 22.50
CA THR A 224 -8.07 -14.36 21.31
C THR A 224 -7.10 -13.24 20.94
N TYR A 225 -6.55 -13.28 19.73
CA TYR A 225 -5.63 -12.24 19.24
C TYR A 225 -6.27 -11.43 18.12
N ALA A 226 -6.11 -10.11 18.18
CA ALA A 226 -6.28 -9.28 17.00
C ALA A 226 -5.27 -9.74 15.93
N CYS A 227 -5.74 -9.85 14.70
CA CYS A 227 -4.92 -10.10 13.53
C CYS A 227 -5.03 -8.92 12.58
N LYS A 228 -3.93 -8.62 11.89
CA LYS A 228 -3.88 -7.61 10.85
C LYS A 228 -3.51 -8.26 9.53
N VAL A 229 -4.30 -8.02 8.49
CA VAL A 229 -3.90 -8.38 7.13
C VAL A 229 -2.82 -7.42 6.68
N LEU A 230 -1.73 -7.95 6.14
CA LEU A 230 -0.65 -7.14 5.58
C LEU A 230 -0.87 -6.96 4.08
N PRO A 231 -0.65 -5.75 3.54
CA PRO A 231 -0.78 -5.51 2.10
C PRO A 231 0.22 -6.37 1.35
N CYS A 232 -0.28 -7.08 0.34
CA CYS A 232 0.51 -7.88 -0.59
C CYS A 232 0.26 -7.35 -2.01
N VAL A 233 1.11 -7.66 -2.99
CA VAL A 233 0.82 -7.36 -4.40
C VAL A 233 1.16 -8.59 -5.21
N ASN A 234 0.22 -9.04 -6.04
CA ASN A 234 0.39 -10.16 -6.98
C ASN A 234 0.96 -11.44 -6.37
N SER A 235 0.71 -11.68 -5.09
CA SER A 235 1.12 -12.90 -4.40
C SER A 235 0.03 -13.97 -4.52
N ASP A 236 0.46 -15.21 -4.64
CA ASP A 236 -0.38 -16.39 -4.43
C ASP A 236 -0.54 -16.73 -2.93
N ALA A 237 -0.14 -15.81 -2.06
CA ALA A 237 -0.21 -15.93 -0.62
C ALA A 237 -0.83 -14.69 0.04
N VAL A 238 -1.51 -14.90 1.17
CA VAL A 238 -1.99 -13.84 2.07
C VAL A 238 -1.07 -13.77 3.28
N ALA A 239 -0.55 -12.58 3.58
CA ALA A 239 0.22 -12.35 4.80
C ALA A 239 -0.69 -11.84 5.92
N ILE A 240 -0.68 -12.52 7.06
CA ILE A 240 -1.35 -12.06 8.28
C ILE A 240 -0.35 -11.89 9.41
N GLN A 241 -0.45 -10.78 10.12
CA GLN A 241 0.29 -10.54 11.34
C GLN A 241 -0.57 -10.89 12.54
N VAL A 242 -0.04 -11.75 13.41
CA VAL A 242 -0.62 -12.07 14.71
C VAL A 242 0.45 -11.86 15.76
N ARG A 243 0.31 -10.78 16.55
CA ARG A 243 1.33 -10.31 17.50
C ARG A 243 2.68 -10.06 16.79
N GLU A 244 3.74 -10.72 17.27
CA GLU A 244 5.11 -10.64 16.77
C GLU A 244 5.41 -11.59 15.61
N HIS A 245 4.41 -12.34 15.12
CA HIS A 245 4.61 -13.35 14.07
C HIS A 245 3.86 -12.97 12.81
N ILE A 246 4.49 -13.24 11.67
CA ILE A 246 3.87 -13.16 10.36
C ILE A 246 3.64 -14.58 9.87
N TYR A 247 2.44 -14.83 9.37
CA TYR A 247 2.07 -16.09 8.73
C TYR A 247 1.71 -15.82 7.27
N LEU A 248 2.21 -16.67 6.39
CA LEU A 248 1.85 -16.67 4.98
C LEU A 248 0.91 -17.84 4.73
N TYR A 249 -0.28 -17.53 4.25
CA TYR A 249 -1.20 -18.53 3.76
C TYR A 249 -1.09 -18.62 2.24
N HIS A 250 -0.48 -19.70 1.75
CA HIS A 250 -0.33 -20.01 0.33
C HIS A 250 -1.65 -20.57 -0.21
N ILE A 251 -2.31 -19.80 -1.07
CA ILE A 251 -3.70 -20.00 -1.51
C ILE A 251 -3.87 -21.24 -2.39
N ARG A 252 -2.86 -21.53 -3.21
CA ARG A 252 -2.85 -22.69 -4.12
C ARG A 252 -2.58 -23.99 -3.38
N GLU A 253 -1.57 -23.97 -2.50
CA GLU A 253 -1.17 -25.14 -1.73
C GLU A 253 -2.05 -25.40 -0.51
N GLN A 254 -2.84 -24.40 -0.10
CA GLN A 254 -3.60 -24.39 1.15
C GLN A 254 -2.71 -24.70 2.36
N LYS A 255 -1.53 -24.08 2.38
CA LYS A 255 -0.54 -24.26 3.45
C LYS A 255 -0.26 -22.95 4.14
N VAL A 256 0.00 -23.06 5.44
CA VAL A 256 0.45 -21.95 6.27
C VAL A 256 1.93 -22.12 6.55
N GLU A 257 2.69 -21.07 6.29
CA GLU A 257 4.09 -20.93 6.66
C GLU A 257 4.24 -19.85 7.73
N SER A 258 5.08 -20.08 8.72
CA SER A 258 5.41 -19.06 9.73
C SER A 258 6.77 -18.47 9.43
N ILE A 259 6.81 -17.15 9.29
CA ILE A 259 8.08 -16.42 9.21
C ILE A 259 8.44 -15.97 10.62
N ALA A 260 9.54 -16.51 11.14
CA ALA A 260 10.10 -16.09 12.42
C ALA A 260 10.65 -14.67 12.28
N SER A 261 10.21 -13.76 13.16
CA SER A 261 10.78 -12.42 13.21
C SER A 261 11.91 -12.32 14.22
N PRO A 262 13.12 -11.87 13.84
CA PRO A 262 14.27 -11.91 14.73
C PRO A 262 14.20 -10.98 15.94
N ASN A 263 13.41 -9.90 15.97
CA ASN A 263 13.28 -9.02 17.15
C ASN A 263 12.14 -7.98 17.00
N ALA A 264 11.27 -7.91 18.02
CA ALA A 264 10.39 -6.78 18.39
C ALA A 264 9.72 -6.00 17.25
N PHE A 265 8.54 -6.44 16.83
CA PHE A 265 7.59 -5.61 16.10
C PHE A 265 6.73 -4.83 17.11
N GLY A 266 7.22 -3.67 17.54
CA GLY A 266 6.35 -2.67 18.18
C GLY A 266 5.12 -2.36 17.31
N SER A 267 4.03 -1.96 17.95
CA SER A 267 2.66 -1.84 17.41
C SER A 267 2.43 -0.79 16.30
N ALA A 268 3.44 -0.38 15.54
CA ALA A 268 3.36 0.75 14.60
C ALA A 268 4.13 0.55 13.28
N LYS A 269 4.38 -0.70 12.85
CA LYS A 269 5.11 -0.97 11.59
C LYS A 269 4.18 -1.05 10.38
N LYS A 270 4.51 -0.31 9.30
CA LYS A 270 3.81 -0.34 8.01
C LYS A 270 4.57 -1.28 7.06
N PHE A 271 3.88 -2.30 6.58
CA PHE A 271 4.41 -3.20 5.56
C PHE A 271 4.01 -2.67 4.19
N LEU A 272 4.95 -2.71 3.24
CA LEU A 272 4.69 -2.35 1.86
C LEU A 272 5.15 -3.51 0.96
N PRO A 273 4.29 -3.99 0.06
CA PRO A 273 4.70 -4.95 -0.94
C PRO A 273 5.68 -4.27 -1.91
N TYR A 274 6.74 -4.97 -2.30
CA TYR A 274 7.69 -4.48 -3.29
C TYR A 274 8.00 -5.58 -4.29
N ILE A 275 7.81 -5.25 -5.57
CA ILE A 275 8.21 -6.09 -6.70
C ILE A 275 9.06 -5.24 -7.62
N ASN A 276 10.28 -5.69 -7.88
CA ASN A 276 11.13 -5.11 -8.90
C ASN A 276 10.86 -5.76 -10.25
N SER A 277 9.84 -5.28 -10.95
CA SER A 277 9.50 -5.74 -12.31
C SER A 277 10.43 -5.17 -13.38
N LEU A 278 11.26 -4.17 -13.06
CA LEU A 278 12.11 -3.45 -14.01
C LEU A 278 13.46 -3.07 -13.41
N ALA A 279 14.45 -3.94 -13.60
CA ALA A 279 15.79 -3.75 -13.06
C ALA A 279 16.52 -2.46 -13.54
N ASN A 280 16.07 -1.81 -14.62
CA ASN A 280 16.83 -0.76 -15.32
C ASN A 280 16.05 0.54 -15.65
N ALA A 281 14.89 0.79 -15.05
CA ALA A 281 14.15 2.03 -15.34
C ALA A 281 14.93 3.28 -14.85
N THR A 282 15.23 4.20 -15.77
CA THR A 282 15.77 5.54 -15.45
C THR A 282 14.65 6.47 -15.03
N LEU A 283 14.90 7.27 -13.99
CA LEU A 283 14.00 8.33 -13.56
C LEU A 283 14.15 9.52 -14.51
N ASN A 284 13.08 9.89 -15.20
CA ASN A 284 13.00 11.12 -15.98
C ASN A 284 12.45 12.26 -15.10
#